data_AF-A0A9D1GMS9-F1
#
_entry.id   AF-A0A9D1GMS9-F1
#
_cell.length_a   1.000
_cell.length_b   1.000
_cell.length_c   1.000
_cell.angle_alpha   90.00
_cell.angle_beta   90.00
_cell.angle_gamma   90.00
#
_symmetry.space_group_name_H-M   'P 1'
#
loop_
_entity.id
_entity.type
_entity.pdbx_description
1 polymer ?
#
loop_
_entity_poly.entity_id
_entity_poly.type
_entity_poly.pdbx_seq_one_letter_code
_entity_poly.pdbx_strand_id
1 'polypeptide(L)' 'HSLAVGLIVSVGGVCGDLFESLWKRHYHVKDSGNIIPGHGGMLDRFDSSLVAIPMACVYLAAFGLL' A
#
# COMPACT_ATOMS: atom_id res chain seq x y z
N HIS A 1 -17.99 9.67 7.47
CA HIS A 1 -17.08 9.21 6.40
C HIS A 1 -15.61 9.18 6.82
N SER A 2 -15.09 10.21 7.52
CA SER A 2 -13.67 10.27 7.91
C SER A 2 -13.18 9.07 8.72
N LEU A 3 -13.96 8.60 9.71
CA LEU A 3 -13.59 7.41 10.51
C LEU A 3 -13.55 6.14 9.66
N ALA A 4 -14.51 5.97 8.75
CA ALA A 4 -14.59 4.81 7.86
C ALA A 4 -13.45 4.80 6.85
N VAL A 5 -13.13 5.95 6.23
CA VAL A 5 -11.98 6.11 5.34
C VAL A 5 -10.68 5.83 6.09
N GLY A 6 -10.52 6.36 7.31
CA GLY A 6 -9.34 6.10 8.13
C GLY A 6 -9.15 4.62 8.44
N LEU A 7 -10.23 3.89 8.76
CA LEU A 7 -10.19 2.45 8.98
C LEU A 7 -9.80 1.68 7.71
N ILE A 8 -10.39 2.04 6.56
CA ILE A 8 -10.09 1.41 5.26
C ILE A 8 -8.63 1.63 4.87
N VAL A 9 -8.11 2.85 5.01
CA VAL A 9 -6.71 3.18 4.71
C VAL A 9 -5.77 2.44 5.65
N SER A 10 -6.10 2.35 6.94
CA SER A 10 -5.28 1.63 7.92
C SER A 10 -5.18 0.14 7.59
N VAL A 11 -6.31 -0.53 7.31
CA VAL A 11 -6.32 -1.95 6.96
C VAL A 11 -5.68 -2.19 5.61
N GLY A 12 -6.04 -1.39 4.59
CA GLY A 12 -5.48 -1.50 3.24
C GLY A 12 -3.97 -1.27 3.19
N GLY A 13 -3.46 -0.34 3.99
CA GLY A 13 -2.02 -0.07 4.11
C GLY A 13 -1.25 -1.25 4.66
N VAL A 14 -1.74 -1.87 5.74
CA VAL A 14 -1.13 -3.08 6.31
C VAL A 14 -1.19 -4.25 5.32
N CYS A 15 -2.31 -4.42 4.61
CA CYS A 15 -2.41 -5.45 3.58
C CYS A 15 -1.40 -5.26 2.45
N GLY A 16 -1.17 -4.01 2.01
CA GLY A 16 -0.20 -3.69 0.96
C GLY A 16 1.24 -3.99 1.36
N ASP A 17 1.65 -3.58 2.55
CA ASP A 17 3.00 -3.85 3.11
C ASP A 17 3.26 -5.37 3.28
N LEU A 18 2.24 -6.11 3.75
CA LEU A 18 2.32 -7.57 3.84
C LEU A 18 2.41 -8.24 2.47
N PHE A 19 1.64 -7.77 1.49
CA PHE A 19 1.68 -8.29 0.12
C PHE A 19 3.07 -8.11 -0.49
N GLU A 20 3.67 -6.93 -0.34
CA GLU A 20 5.01 -6.66 -0.84
C GLU A 20 6.06 -7.50 -0.11
N SER A 21 5.93 -7.64 1.20
CA SER A 21 6.80 -8.53 1.99
C SER A 21 6.74 -9.99 1.51
N LEU A 22 5.55 -10.52 1.22
CA LEU A 22 5.39 -11.87 0.65
C LEU A 22 5.99 -11.97 -0.75
N TRP A 23 5.79 -10.95 -1.58
CA TRP A 23 6.37 -10.88 -2.92
C TRP A 23 7.90 -10.93 -2.86
N LYS A 24 8.52 -10.12 -2.01
CA LYS A 24 9.98 -10.11 -1.80
C LYS A 24 10.51 -11.49 -1.40
N ARG A 25 9.79 -12.22 -0.53
CA ARG A 25 10.14 -13.60 -0.14
C ARG A 25 10.03 -14.59 -1.29
N HIS A 26 9.03 -14.46 -2.15
CA HIS A 26 8.87 -15.35 -3.31
C HIS A 26 10.06 -15.24 -4.27
N TYR A 27 10.58 -14.04 -4.48
CA TYR A 27 11.72 -13.77 -5.35
C TYR A 27 13.08 -13.85 -4.67
N HIS A 28 13.15 -14.25 -3.39
CA HIS A 28 14.38 -14.30 -2.59
C HIS A 28 15.16 -12.96 -2.56
N VAL A 29 14.47 -11.84 -2.75
CA VAL A 29 15.03 -10.49 -2.70
C VAL A 29 14.64 -9.82 -1.39
N LYS A 30 15.53 -8.98 -0.86
CA LYS A 30 15.27 -8.25 0.39
C LYS A 30 14.64 -6.88 0.15
N ASP A 31 15.12 -6.19 -0.88
CA ASP A 31 14.62 -4.89 -1.30
C ASP A 31 14.03 -5.04 -2.71
N SER A 32 12.92 -4.36 -2.97
CA SER A 32 12.24 -4.41 -4.28
C SER A 32 13.02 -3.67 -5.39
N GLY A 33 14.09 -2.98 -5.04
CA GLY A 33 15.07 -2.38 -5.96
C GLY A 33 16.15 -1.58 -5.23
N ASN A 34 17.06 -0.96 -5.96
CA ASN A 34 18.12 -0.09 -5.42
C ASN A 34 18.08 1.30 -6.08
N ILE A 35 16.87 1.84 -6.29
CA ILE A 35 16.67 3.12 -6.99
C ILE A 35 17.11 4.28 -6.11
N ILE A 36 16.96 4.17 -4.78
CA ILE A 36 17.42 5.21 -3.84
C ILE A 36 18.62 4.65 -3.06
N PRO A 37 19.83 5.20 -3.26
CA PRO A 37 21.02 4.74 -2.56
C PRO A 37 20.81 4.83 -1.04
N GLY A 38 20.83 3.69 -0.35
CA GLY A 38 20.67 3.61 1.11
C GLY A 38 19.23 3.72 1.63
N HIS A 39 18.20 3.64 0.77
CA HIS A 39 16.79 3.81 1.18
C HIS A 39 15.84 2.68 0.74
N GLY A 40 16.37 1.66 0.05
CA GLY A 40 15.63 0.49 -0.41
C GLY A 40 15.00 0.68 -1.80
N GLY A 41 14.01 -0.15 -2.09
CA GLY A 41 13.24 -0.10 -3.33
C GLY A 41 12.23 1.03 -3.34
N MET A 42 11.91 1.54 -4.54
CA MET A 42 10.79 2.48 -4.70
C MET A 42 9.45 1.82 -4.34
N LEU A 43 9.33 0.50 -4.57
CA LEU A 43 8.12 -0.26 -4.25
C LEU A 43 7.89 -0.36 -2.73
N ASP A 44 8.96 -0.45 -1.92
CA ASP A 44 8.90 -0.49 -0.45
C ASP A 44 8.32 0.81 0.15
N ARG A 45 8.17 1.87 -0.66
CA ARG A 45 7.59 3.16 -0.25
C ARG A 45 6.14 3.32 -0.64
N PHE A 46 5.71 2.60 -1.67
CA PHE A 46 4.38 2.70 -2.22
C PHE A 46 3.51 1.47 -1.93
N ASP A 47 4.08 0.36 -1.50
CA ASP A 47 3.42 -0.90 -1.13
C ASP A 47 2.05 -0.75 -0.43
N SER A 48 2.04 -0.01 0.67
CA SER A 48 0.88 0.28 1.51
C SER A 48 -0.10 1.22 0.79
N SER A 49 0.41 2.27 0.16
CA SER A 49 -0.41 3.25 -0.58
C SER A 49 -1.05 2.69 -1.85
N LEU A 50 -0.41 1.73 -2.52
CA LEU A 50 -0.91 1.07 -3.72
C LEU A 50 -2.22 0.32 -3.46
N VAL A 51 -2.41 -0.19 -2.24
CA VAL A 51 -3.65 -0.87 -1.83
C VAL A 51 -4.59 0.10 -1.12
N ALA A 52 -4.07 0.96 -0.25
CA ALA A 52 -4.90 1.87 0.55
C ALA A 52 -5.61 2.94 -0.30
N ILE A 53 -4.95 3.52 -1.31
CA ILE A 53 -5.52 4.60 -2.14
C ILE A 53 -6.71 4.09 -2.96
N PRO A 54 -6.62 2.99 -3.73
CA PRO A 54 -7.76 2.48 -4.48
C PRO A 54 -8.94 2.09 -3.58
N MET A 55 -8.67 1.46 -2.43
CA MET A 55 -9.74 1.09 -1.48
C MET A 55 -10.47 2.33 -0.94
N ALA A 56 -9.74 3.40 -0.61
CA ALA A 56 -10.34 4.66 -0.19
C ALA A 56 -11.14 5.31 -1.33
N CYS A 57 -10.60 5.34 -2.55
CA CYS A 57 -11.31 5.88 -3.72
C CYS A 57 -12.61 5.12 -4.01
N VAL A 58 -12.62 3.79 -3.97
CA VAL A 58 -13.83 2.99 -4.17
C VAL A 58 -14.88 3.33 -3.12
N TYR A 59 -14.49 3.48 -1.85
CA TYR A 59 -15.41 3.91 -0.80
C TYR A 59 -15.97 5.31 -1.08
N LEU A 60 -15.13 6.29 -1.39
CA LEU A 60 -15.59 7.65 -1.67
C LEU A 60 -16.53 7.70 -2.88
N ALA A 61 -16.21 6.98 -3.95
CA ALA A 61 -17.05 6.86 -5.15
C ALA A 61 -18.41 6.25 -4.83
N ALA A 62 -18.44 5.16 -4.05
CA ALA A 62 -19.66 4.44 -3.71
C ALA A 62 -20.66 5.30 -2.90
N PHE A 63 -20.15 6.25 -2.12
CA PHE A 63 -20.98 7.19 -1.34
C PHE A 63 -21.17 8.55 -2.03
N GLY A 64 -20.69 8.73 -3.26
CA GLY A 64 -20.80 9.99 -4.01
C GLY A 64 -20.01 11.15 -3.41
N LEU A 65 -18.91 10.84 -2.72
CA LEU A 65 -18.04 11.79 -2.02
C LEU A 65 -16.72 12.06 -2.76
N LEU A 66 -16.66 11.63 -4.02
CA LEU A 66 -15.52 11.74 -4.91
C LEU A 66 -15.77 12.89 -5.87
#